data_AF-A0A2E1AKN4-F1
#
_entry.id   AF-A0A2E1AKN4-F1
#
_cell.length_a   1.000
_cell.length_b   1.000
_cell.length_c   1.000
_cell.angle_alpha   90.00
_cell.angle_beta   90.00
_cell.angle_gamma   90.00
#
_symmetry.space_group_name_H-M   'P 1'
#
loop_
_entity.id
_entity.type
_entity.pdbx_description
1 polymer ?
#
loop_
_entity_poly.entity_id
_entity_poly.type
_entity_poly.pdbx_seq_one_letter_code
_entity_poly.pdbx_strand_id
1 'polypeptide(L)'
;MRVSRYVRAFFKALSMTLRGEAIQPPDAEHPELHAWIMQGREMLDRAFAVAEKNGFDDALQEQTTLTIDHRPMAMRTVLKAVQHNLETEYPMLLASRIDGSILTIQSINMNDHYRVGRLLEHEAITNSPLETAVRHLHDHLGNIPSKQAKNQ
;
A
#
# COMPACT_ATOMS: atom_id res chain seq x y z
N MET A 1 22.32 -12.68 -24.70
CA MET A 1 21.26 -12.49 -23.69
C MET A 1 20.08 -13.39 -24.08
N ARG A 2 19.82 -14.47 -23.32
CA ARG A 2 19.08 -15.65 -23.81
C ARG A 2 17.56 -15.52 -23.62
N VAL A 3 16.89 -14.88 -24.59
CA VAL A 3 15.42 -14.82 -24.76
C VAL A 3 14.75 -16.20 -24.65
N SER A 4 15.48 -17.27 -25.01
CA SER A 4 15.01 -18.65 -24.93
C SER A 4 14.71 -19.18 -23.52
N ARG A 5 15.28 -18.59 -22.45
CA ARG A 5 14.93 -18.98 -21.07
C ARG A 5 13.57 -18.43 -20.64
N TYR A 6 13.26 -17.19 -21.02
CA TYR A 6 12.00 -16.52 -20.62
C TYR A 6 10.79 -17.13 -21.32
N VAL A 7 10.92 -17.42 -22.62
CA VAL A 7 9.85 -18.10 -23.38
C VAL A 7 9.56 -19.49 -22.80
N ARG A 8 10.60 -20.24 -22.43
CA ARG A 8 10.43 -21.57 -21.83
C ARG A 8 9.81 -21.50 -20.42
N ALA A 9 10.16 -20.49 -19.63
CA ALA A 9 9.55 -20.25 -18.32
C ALA A 9 8.06 -19.89 -18.44
N PHE A 10 7.69 -19.05 -19.41
CA PHE A 10 6.31 -18.66 -19.68
C PHE A 10 5.42 -19.86 -20.06
N PHE A 11 5.84 -20.67 -21.04
CA PHE A 11 5.06 -21.85 -21.43
C PHE A 11 4.98 -22.91 -20.33
N LYS A 12 6.03 -23.03 -19.50
CA LYS A 12 6.00 -23.91 -18.34
C LYS A 12 5.00 -23.42 -17.30
N ALA A 13 5.01 -22.12 -16.98
CA ALA A 13 4.03 -21.53 -16.06
C ALA A 13 2.60 -21.70 -16.57
N LEU A 14 2.35 -21.45 -17.86
CA LEU A 14 1.04 -21.63 -18.48
C LEU A 14 0.57 -23.09 -18.46
N SER A 15 1.45 -24.03 -18.78
CA SER A 15 1.16 -25.47 -18.70
C SER A 15 0.88 -25.94 -17.27
N MET A 16 1.45 -25.29 -16.26
CA MET A 16 1.24 -25.62 -14.85
C MET A 16 -0.08 -25.03 -14.34
N THR A 17 -0.42 -23.79 -14.72
CA THR A 17 -1.73 -23.18 -14.44
C THR A 17 -2.89 -24.01 -15.02
N LEU A 18 -2.73 -24.53 -16.25
CA LEU A 18 -3.73 -25.41 -16.87
C LEU A 18 -3.86 -26.78 -16.18
N ARG A 19 -2.86 -27.21 -15.40
CA ARG A 19 -2.87 -28.47 -14.64
C ARG A 19 -3.31 -28.30 -13.19
N GLY A 20 -3.66 -27.08 -12.76
CA GLY A 20 -3.98 -26.78 -11.36
C GLY A 20 -2.76 -26.80 -10.42
N GLU A 21 -1.56 -26.93 -10.98
CA GLU A 21 -0.30 -26.86 -10.23
C GLU A 21 0.11 -25.40 -10.12
N ALA A 22 -0.17 -24.79 -8.98
CA ALA A 22 0.44 -23.50 -8.65
C ALA A 22 1.95 -23.73 -8.49
N ILE A 23 2.77 -22.95 -9.21
CA ILE A 23 4.15 -22.71 -8.77
C ILE A 23 3.99 -22.10 -7.39
N GLN A 24 4.29 -22.85 -6.32
CA GLN A 24 4.65 -22.22 -5.06
C GLN A 24 5.85 -21.35 -5.41
N PRO A 25 5.69 -20.00 -5.45
CA PRO A 25 6.85 -19.14 -5.61
C PRO A 25 7.83 -19.57 -4.51
N PRO A 26 9.15 -19.62 -4.78
CA PRO A 26 10.13 -19.99 -3.77
C PRO A 26 9.79 -19.21 -2.50
N ASP A 27 9.34 -19.94 -1.47
CA ASP A 27 8.61 -19.47 -0.30
C ASP A 27 8.54 -17.95 -0.22
N ALA A 28 7.45 -17.34 -0.73
CA ALA A 28 7.26 -15.90 -0.58
C ALA A 28 7.29 -15.63 0.92
N GLU A 29 8.42 -15.15 1.42
CA GLU A 29 8.63 -14.87 2.82
C GLU A 29 7.61 -13.76 3.13
N HIS A 30 6.53 -14.10 3.85
CA HIS A 30 5.37 -13.23 4.14
C HIS A 30 4.33 -13.06 3.01
N PRO A 31 3.61 -14.11 2.58
CA PRO A 31 2.54 -13.98 1.59
C PRO A 31 1.40 -13.04 2.04
N GLU A 32 1.14 -12.97 3.36
CA GLU A 32 0.15 -12.08 3.96
C GLU A 32 0.50 -10.60 3.76
N LEU A 33 1.77 -10.23 3.90
CA LEU A 33 2.22 -8.84 3.68
C LEU A 33 2.16 -8.48 2.21
N HIS A 34 2.53 -9.40 1.31
CA HIS A 34 2.36 -9.18 -0.12
C HIS A 34 0.90 -8.92 -0.50
N ALA A 35 -0.03 -9.74 0.00
CA ALA A 35 -1.46 -9.56 -0.25
C ALA A 35 -1.97 -8.23 0.33
N TRP A 36 -1.58 -7.91 1.56
CA TRP A 36 -1.94 -6.65 2.22
C TRP A 36 -1.41 -5.41 1.46
N ILE A 37 -0.18 -5.45 0.94
CA ILE A 37 0.37 -4.36 0.11
C ILE A 37 -0.49 -4.17 -1.14
N MET A 38 -0.80 -5.26 -1.85
CA MET A 38 -1.60 -5.19 -3.08
C MET A 38 -3.00 -4.63 -2.84
N GLN A 39 -3.67 -5.08 -1.76
CA GLN A 39 -4.96 -4.54 -1.36
C GLN A 39 -4.88 -3.05 -0.98
N GLY A 40 -3.81 -2.64 -0.29
CA GLY A 40 -3.59 -1.25 0.07
C GLY A 40 -3.47 -0.35 -1.16
N ARG A 41 -2.80 -0.83 -2.21
CA ARG A 41 -2.72 -0.12 -3.50
C ARG A 41 -4.08 0.07 -4.13
N GLU A 42 -4.90 -0.98 -4.17
CA GLU A 42 -6.27 -0.88 -4.70
C GLU A 42 -7.14 0.13 -3.92
N MET A 43 -6.99 0.19 -2.60
CA MET A 43 -7.73 1.16 -1.78
C MET A 43 -7.24 2.59 -2.01
N LEU A 44 -5.93 2.77 -2.18
CA LEU A 44 -5.35 4.07 -2.50
C LEU A 44 -5.77 4.56 -3.88
N ASP A 45 -5.77 3.68 -4.89
CA ASP A 45 -6.26 3.98 -6.24
C ASP A 45 -7.74 4.40 -6.21
N ARG A 46 -8.56 3.74 -5.39
CA ARG A 46 -9.96 4.15 -5.16
C ARG A 46 -10.04 5.51 -4.49
N ALA A 47 -9.20 5.83 -3.51
CA ALA A 47 -9.18 7.14 -2.87
C ALA A 47 -8.85 8.25 -3.89
N PHE A 48 -7.85 8.04 -4.75
CA PHE A 48 -7.54 8.98 -5.83
C PHE A 48 -8.67 9.09 -6.86
N ALA A 49 -9.27 7.98 -7.29
CA ALA A 49 -10.37 8.00 -8.26
C ALA A 49 -11.62 8.70 -7.70
N VAL A 50 -11.94 8.50 -6.41
CA VAL A 50 -13.03 9.21 -5.74
C VAL A 50 -12.70 10.70 -5.60
N ALA A 51 -11.45 11.04 -5.30
CA ALA A 51 -10.99 12.43 -5.26
C ALA A 51 -11.23 13.13 -6.60
N GLU A 52 -10.67 12.59 -7.68
CA GLU A 52 -10.79 13.14 -9.03
C GLU A 52 -12.26 13.28 -9.47
N LYS A 53 -13.06 12.23 -9.28
CA LYS A 53 -14.49 12.23 -9.65
C LYS A 53 -15.30 13.30 -8.93
N ASN A 54 -14.90 13.70 -7.73
CA ASN A 54 -15.60 14.68 -6.90
C ASN A 54 -14.91 16.06 -6.89
N GLY A 55 -14.02 16.33 -7.86
CA GLY A 55 -13.39 17.65 -8.03
C GLY A 55 -12.21 17.93 -7.11
N PHE A 56 -11.72 16.91 -6.37
CA PHE A 56 -10.42 16.95 -5.72
C PHE A 56 -9.35 16.54 -6.72
N ASP A 57 -9.11 17.40 -7.70
CA ASP A 57 -8.00 17.24 -8.64
C ASP A 57 -6.65 17.45 -7.95
N ASP A 58 -5.57 17.26 -8.72
CA ASP A 58 -4.21 17.41 -8.22
C ASP A 58 -3.96 18.78 -7.56
N ALA A 59 -4.51 19.86 -8.13
CA ALA A 59 -4.34 21.21 -7.62
C ALA A 59 -5.07 21.42 -6.28
N LEU A 60 -6.30 20.92 -6.16
CA LEU A 60 -7.05 21.03 -4.91
C LEU A 60 -6.46 20.14 -3.81
N GLN A 61 -5.94 18.96 -4.15
CA GLN A 61 -5.23 18.10 -3.21
C GLN A 61 -3.92 18.72 -2.71
N GLU A 62 -3.25 19.55 -3.53
CA GLU A 62 -2.06 20.31 -3.13
C GLU A 62 -2.41 21.48 -2.21
N GLN A 63 -3.56 22.13 -2.42
CA GLN A 63 -4.04 23.24 -1.61
C GLN A 63 -4.70 22.80 -0.30
N THR A 64 -5.22 21.57 -0.24
CA THR A 64 -5.81 21.00 0.97
C THR A 64 -4.70 20.63 1.96
N THR A 65 -4.35 21.54 2.86
CA THR A 65 -3.26 21.37 3.83
C THR A 65 -3.76 21.06 5.23
N LEU A 66 -3.14 20.09 5.88
CA LEU A 66 -3.38 19.73 7.26
C LEU A 66 -2.12 19.99 8.10
N THR A 67 -2.31 20.31 9.37
CA THR A 67 -1.20 20.41 10.33
C THR A 67 -0.93 19.05 10.94
N ILE A 68 0.21 18.45 10.61
CA ILE A 68 0.69 17.18 11.18
C ILE A 68 2.00 17.47 11.89
N ASP A 69 2.11 17.12 13.17
CA ASP A 69 3.32 17.36 13.99
C ASP A 69 3.85 18.80 13.87
N HIS A 70 2.93 19.77 13.96
CA HIS A 70 3.20 21.21 13.80
C HIS A 70 3.74 21.64 12.42
N ARG A 71 3.64 20.78 11.39
CA ARG A 71 4.04 21.10 10.02
C ARG A 71 2.82 21.10 9.10
N PRO A 72 2.69 22.10 8.21
CA PRO A 72 1.70 22.02 7.14
C PRO A 72 2.11 20.93 6.15
N MET A 73 1.18 20.05 5.81
CA MET A 73 1.37 18.99 4.83
C MET A 73 0.17 18.97 3.91
N ALA A 74 0.39 18.95 2.61
CA ALA A 74 -0.70 18.81 1.64
C ALA A 74 -1.26 17.39 1.67
N MET A 75 -2.57 17.24 1.46
CA MET A 75 -3.24 15.95 1.30
C MET A 75 -2.56 15.10 0.23
N ARG A 76 -2.22 15.70 -0.91
CA ARG A 76 -1.48 15.02 -1.99
C ARG A 76 -0.17 14.42 -1.49
N THR A 77 0.56 15.15 -0.64
CA THR A 77 1.83 14.67 -0.09
C THR A 77 1.63 13.45 0.80
N VAL A 78 0.59 13.45 1.63
CA VAL A 78 0.23 12.30 2.47
C VAL A 78 -0.07 11.07 1.59
N LEU A 79 -1.00 11.20 0.64
CA LEU A 79 -1.43 10.08 -0.20
C LEU A 79 -0.30 9.57 -1.12
N LYS A 80 0.54 10.47 -1.65
CA LYS A 80 1.71 10.09 -2.46
C LYS A 80 2.82 9.41 -1.66
N ALA A 81 3.00 9.77 -0.38
CA ALA A 81 3.92 9.05 0.49
C ALA A 81 3.46 7.59 0.71
N VAL A 82 2.16 7.40 0.98
CA VAL A 82 1.57 6.05 1.10
C VAL A 82 1.71 5.28 -0.22
N GLN A 83 1.48 5.94 -1.37
CA GLN A 83 1.68 5.36 -2.70
C GLN A 83 3.10 4.84 -2.87
N HIS A 84 4.09 5.72 -2.63
CA HIS A 84 5.51 5.39 -2.75
C HIS A 84 5.88 4.19 -1.88
N ASN A 85 5.38 4.16 -0.64
CA ASN A 85 5.67 3.07 0.28
C ASN A 85 5.07 1.73 -0.20
N LEU A 86 3.79 1.72 -0.62
CA LEU A 86 3.12 0.52 -1.11
C LEU A 86 3.70 0.00 -2.44
N GLU A 87 4.14 0.90 -3.33
CA GLU A 87 4.62 0.53 -4.66
C GLU A 87 6.11 0.22 -4.71
N THR A 88 6.91 0.86 -3.85
CA THR A 88 8.37 0.83 -3.94
C THR A 88 9.00 0.34 -2.64
N GLU A 89 8.83 1.06 -1.54
CA GLU A 89 9.59 0.78 -0.30
C GLU A 89 9.25 -0.59 0.29
N TYR A 90 7.96 -0.91 0.48
CA TYR A 90 7.57 -2.19 1.07
C TYR A 90 7.98 -3.39 0.21
N PRO A 91 7.75 -3.40 -1.13
CA PRO A 91 8.27 -4.45 -1.99
C PRO A 91 9.79 -4.58 -1.94
N MET A 92 10.53 -3.46 -1.92
CA MET A 92 12.00 -3.49 -1.82
C MET A 92 12.46 -4.07 -0.48
N LEU A 93 11.84 -3.66 0.63
CA LEU A 93 12.15 -4.17 1.96
C LEU A 93 11.88 -5.68 2.08
N LEU A 94 10.75 -6.16 1.55
CA LEU A 94 10.45 -7.60 1.50
C LEU A 94 11.44 -8.37 0.62
N ALA A 95 11.88 -7.80 -0.51
CA ALA A 95 12.84 -8.44 -1.40
C ALA A 95 14.28 -8.44 -0.84
N SER A 96 14.64 -7.45 -0.01
CA SER A 96 16.01 -7.22 0.48
C SER A 96 16.54 -8.30 1.43
N ARG A 97 15.64 -9.04 2.11
CA ARG A 97 15.98 -10.04 3.15
C ARG A 97 16.94 -9.52 4.23
N ILE A 98 16.91 -8.22 4.50
CA ILE A 98 17.69 -7.59 5.56
C ILE A 98 17.00 -7.83 6.90
N ASP A 99 17.78 -8.11 7.94
CA ASP A 99 17.27 -8.23 9.30
C ASP A 99 16.55 -6.93 9.71
N GLY A 100 15.31 -7.07 10.17
CA GLY A 100 14.48 -5.95 10.59
C GLY A 100 13.62 -5.32 9.49
N SER A 101 13.67 -5.77 8.23
CA SER A 101 12.80 -5.21 7.17
C SER A 101 11.32 -5.20 7.54
N ILE A 102 10.83 -6.23 8.23
CA ILE A 102 9.42 -6.29 8.69
C ILE A 102 9.13 -5.22 9.73
N LEU A 103 10.04 -5.00 10.69
CA LEU A 103 9.91 -3.93 11.68
C LEU A 103 9.96 -2.56 11.01
N THR A 104 10.80 -2.38 10.00
CA THR A 104 10.86 -1.15 9.20
C THR A 104 9.54 -0.91 8.47
N ILE A 105 8.96 -1.92 7.82
CA ILE A 105 7.64 -1.80 7.18
C ILE A 105 6.58 -1.40 8.20
N GLN A 106 6.53 -2.06 9.36
CA GLN A 106 5.58 -1.74 10.42
C GLN A 106 5.74 -0.29 10.92
N SER A 107 6.98 0.17 11.08
CA SER A 107 7.30 1.52 11.55
C SER A 107 6.90 2.59 10.53
N ILE A 108 7.17 2.36 9.25
CA ILE A 108 6.74 3.25 8.16
C ILE A 108 5.21 3.27 8.08
N ASN A 109 4.56 2.10 8.11
CA ASN A 109 3.11 2.00 8.06
C ASN A 109 2.42 2.70 9.24
N MET A 110 3.02 2.67 10.43
CA MET A 110 2.48 3.40 11.58
C MET A 110 2.41 4.92 11.32
N ASN A 111 3.42 5.48 10.64
CA ASN A 111 3.41 6.89 10.24
C ASN A 111 2.36 7.15 9.15
N ASP A 112 2.24 6.26 8.17
CA ASP A 112 1.23 6.35 7.11
C ASP A 112 -0.19 6.31 7.68
N HIS A 113 -0.47 5.32 8.54
CA HIS A 113 -1.74 5.16 9.23
C HIS A 113 -2.10 6.41 10.03
N TYR A 114 -1.16 6.94 10.82
CA TYR A 114 -1.35 8.18 11.56
C TYR A 114 -1.70 9.35 10.64
N ARG A 115 -0.92 9.58 9.58
CA ARG A 115 -1.13 10.71 8.66
C ARG A 115 -2.43 10.62 7.89
N VAL A 116 -2.82 9.43 7.43
CA VAL A 116 -4.13 9.19 6.79
C VAL A 116 -5.25 9.40 7.81
N GLY A 117 -5.07 9.01 9.07
CA GLY A 117 -6.00 9.32 10.15
C GLY A 117 -6.24 10.82 10.32
N ARG A 118 -5.17 11.62 10.25
CA ARG A 118 -5.28 13.10 10.29
C ARG A 118 -6.05 13.68 9.10
N LEU A 119 -6.08 13.02 7.94
CA LEU A 119 -6.94 13.45 6.83
C LEU A 119 -8.42 13.34 7.18
N LEU A 120 -8.83 12.30 7.92
CA LEU A 120 -10.24 12.08 8.30
C LEU A 120 -10.77 13.13 9.29
N GLU A 121 -9.88 13.84 9.98
CA GLU A 121 -10.20 14.95 10.88
C GLU A 121 -10.33 16.29 10.15
N HIS A 122 -9.91 16.37 8.88
CA HIS A 122 -9.91 17.61 8.11
C HIS A 122 -11.31 17.90 7.53
N GLU A 123 -11.79 19.14 7.66
CA GLU A 123 -13.15 19.53 7.25
C GLU A 123 -13.46 19.30 5.76
N ALA A 124 -12.45 19.43 4.89
CA ALA A 124 -12.60 19.12 3.46
C ALA A 124 -12.83 17.63 3.19
N ILE A 125 -12.50 16.75 4.14
CA ILE A 125 -12.67 15.30 4.04
C ILE A 125 -13.87 14.83 4.85
N THR A 126 -14.04 15.31 6.08
CA THR A 126 -15.19 14.96 6.93
C THR A 126 -16.51 15.35 6.26
N ASN A 127 -17.45 14.43 6.20
CA ASN A 127 -18.74 14.55 5.48
C ASN A 127 -18.60 14.77 3.95
N SER A 128 -17.41 14.60 3.37
CA SER A 128 -17.19 14.65 1.93
C SER A 128 -17.40 13.28 1.29
N PRO A 129 -17.60 13.22 -0.05
CA PRO A 129 -17.59 11.96 -0.79
C PRO A 129 -16.29 11.14 -0.64
N LEU A 130 -15.18 11.75 -0.22
CA LEU A 130 -13.89 11.07 -0.04
C LEU A 130 -13.78 10.37 1.31
N GLU A 131 -14.59 10.74 2.31
CA GLU A 131 -14.42 10.26 3.69
C GLU A 131 -14.37 8.73 3.75
N THR A 132 -15.33 8.06 3.11
CA THR A 132 -15.41 6.59 3.10
C THR A 132 -14.18 5.96 2.45
N ALA A 133 -13.68 6.52 1.35
CA ALA A 133 -12.51 5.98 0.66
C ALA A 133 -11.23 6.13 1.48
N VAL A 134 -11.02 7.31 2.08
CA VAL A 134 -9.89 7.58 2.98
C VAL A 134 -10.00 6.72 4.26
N ARG A 135 -11.21 6.49 4.76
CA ARG A 135 -11.44 5.65 5.95
C ARG A 135 -11.12 4.19 5.67
N HIS A 136 -11.53 3.65 4.53
CA HIS A 136 -11.13 2.29 4.14
C HIS A 136 -9.61 2.14 4.03
N LEU A 137 -8.92 3.13 3.44
CA LEU A 137 -7.46 3.12 3.39
C LEU A 137 -6.85 3.16 4.80
N HIS A 138 -7.33 4.06 5.67
CA HIS A 138 -6.90 4.14 7.06
C HIS A 138 -7.06 2.80 7.78
N ASP A 139 -8.24 2.21 7.73
CA ASP A 139 -8.55 0.97 8.43
C ASP A 139 -7.71 -0.20 7.90
N HIS A 140 -7.43 -0.23 6.59
CA HIS A 140 -6.51 -1.19 6.00
C HIS A 140 -5.08 -1.03 6.51
N LEU A 141 -4.58 0.21 6.58
CA LEU A 141 -3.26 0.49 7.12
C LEU A 141 -3.16 0.09 8.60
N GLY A 142 -4.23 0.27 9.37
CA GLY A 142 -4.33 -0.16 10.77
C GLY A 142 -4.32 -1.68 10.97
N ASN A 143 -4.65 -2.45 9.93
CA ASN A 143 -4.71 -3.91 9.95
C ASN A 143 -3.50 -4.58 9.27
N ILE A 144 -2.32 -3.95 9.34
CA ILE A 144 -1.10 -4.56 8.83
C ILE A 144 -0.85 -5.94 9.47
N PRO A 145 -0.58 -6.99 8.68
CA PRO A 145 -0.21 -8.30 9.21
C PRO A 145 1.00 -8.19 10.14
N SER A 146 0.82 -8.62 11.40
CA SER A 146 1.93 -8.80 12.33
C SER A 146 2.11 -10.30 12.57
N LYS A 147 3.36 -10.78 12.52
CA LYS A 147 3.69 -12.07 13.12
C LYS A 147 3.60 -11.89 14.64
N GLN A 148 2.40 -11.95 15.22
CA GLN A 148 2.32 -12.14 16.67
C GLN A 148 2.95 -13.48 17.01
N ALA A 149 3.80 -13.43 18.04
CA ALA A 149 4.71 -14.47 18.46
C ALA A 149 4.02 -15.84 18.56
N LYS A 150 4.68 -16.87 18.03
CA LYS A 150 4.52 -18.21 18.61
C LYS A 150 5.02 -18.08 20.04
N ASN A 151 4.10 -17.84 20.99
CA ASN A 151 4.36 -18.08 22.39
C ASN A 151 4.67 -19.58 22.51
N GLN A 152 5.97 -19.89 22.61
CA GLN A 152 6.46 -21.14 23.19
C GLN A 152 6.35 -21.04 24.71
#